data_AF-A0A356NIE4-F1
#
_entry.id   AF-A0A356NIE4-F1
#
_cell.length_a   1.000
_cell.length_b   1.000
_cell.length_c   1.000
_cell.angle_alpha   90.00
_cell.angle_beta   90.00
_cell.angle_gamma   90.00
#
_symmetry.space_group_name_H-M   'P 1'
#
loop_
_entity.id
_entity.type
_entity.pdbx_description
1 polymer ?
#
loop_
_entity_poly.entity_id
_entity_poly.type
_entity_poly.pdbx_seq_one_letter_code
_entity_poly.pdbx_strand_id
1 'polypeptide(L)'
;DIDRGWGPRQTVGLDYLFDEPVLMGSQRIGPDLADVGSRLADRNWHLLHLYHPRTVVEKSIMPAYPYLFETRSIGDSPSPDALALKGEFAPEEGMEVVPTPEANALVEYLLSLRIFHPVFEAPYLFTQSEPSENIDSEMEPAE
;
A
#
# COMPACT_ATOMS: atom_id res chain seq x y z
N ASP A 1 11.05 -2.27 2.32
CA ASP A 1 10.10 -1.46 1.51
C ASP A 1 10.79 -0.64 0.43
N ILE A 2 11.93 0.01 0.71
CA ILE A 2 12.74 0.74 -0.30
C ILE A 2 13.14 -0.15 -1.49
N ASP A 3 13.77 -1.30 -1.25
CA ASP A 3 14.20 -2.21 -2.34
C ASP A 3 13.03 -2.75 -3.18
N ARG A 4 11.83 -2.78 -2.61
CA ARG A 4 10.59 -3.23 -3.29
C ARG A 4 9.83 -2.07 -3.95
N GLY A 5 10.28 -0.83 -3.76
CA GLY A 5 9.58 0.38 -4.22
C GLY A 5 8.22 0.57 -3.56
N TRP A 6 8.02 0.10 -2.33
CA TRP A 6 6.74 0.20 -1.61
C TRP A 6 6.56 1.50 -0.84
N GLY A 7 7.63 2.27 -0.69
CA GLY A 7 7.61 3.60 -0.10
C GLY A 7 8.99 4.25 -0.18
N PRO A 8 9.06 5.58 -0.01
CA PRO A 8 10.31 6.33 -0.09
C PRO A 8 11.24 6.09 1.11
N ARG A 9 10.67 5.66 2.25
CA ARG A 9 11.38 5.39 3.51
C ARG A 9 10.63 4.35 4.35
N GLN A 10 11.23 3.96 5.47
CA GLN A 10 10.55 3.20 6.51
C GLN A 10 9.45 4.05 7.17
N THR A 11 8.36 3.41 7.59
CA THR A 11 7.32 4.07 8.38
C THR A 11 7.84 4.39 9.78
N VAL A 12 7.47 5.55 10.32
CA VAL A 12 7.83 6.00 11.67
C VAL A 12 6.56 6.26 12.50
N GLY A 13 6.70 6.40 13.82
CA GLY A 13 5.56 6.65 14.70
C GLY A 13 4.75 7.91 14.33
N LEU A 14 5.40 8.93 13.76
CA LEU A 14 4.73 10.15 13.29
C LEU A 14 3.69 9.87 12.20
N ASP A 15 3.90 8.85 11.37
CA ASP A 15 3.01 8.52 10.25
C ASP A 15 1.62 8.06 10.74
N TYR A 16 1.54 7.55 11.98
CA TYR A 16 0.34 6.99 12.58
C TYR A 16 -0.28 7.92 13.64
N LEU A 17 0.18 9.17 13.76
CA LEU A 17 -0.19 10.07 14.86
C LEU A 17 -1.70 10.34 14.94
N PHE A 18 -2.39 10.32 13.80
CA PHE A 18 -3.81 10.63 13.68
C PHE A 18 -4.68 9.38 13.43
N ASP A 19 -4.08 8.18 13.48
CA ASP A 19 -4.81 6.94 13.21
C ASP A 19 -5.46 6.40 14.48
N GLU A 20 -6.79 6.34 14.47
CA GLU A 20 -7.59 5.82 15.58
C GLU A 20 -8.63 4.80 15.08
N PRO A 21 -8.40 3.47 15.21
CA PRO A 21 -7.19 2.82 15.73
C PRO A 21 -6.05 2.78 14.70
N VAL A 22 -4.83 2.60 15.18
CA VAL A 22 -3.66 2.40 14.31
C VAL A 22 -3.76 1.07 13.55
N LEU A 23 -3.75 1.13 12.22
CA LEU A 23 -3.89 -0.04 11.33
C LEU A 23 -2.53 -0.63 10.91
N MET A 24 -1.71 -0.99 11.90
CA MET A 24 -0.45 -1.71 11.64
C MET A 24 -0.74 -3.18 11.29
N GLY A 25 -0.20 -3.63 10.15
CA GLY A 25 -0.31 -5.02 9.73
C GLY A 25 0.56 -5.94 10.60
N SER A 26 -0.01 -7.04 11.10
CA SER A 26 0.74 -8.11 11.79
C SER A 26 1.28 -9.19 10.85
N GLN A 27 0.64 -9.36 9.69
CA GLN A 27 1.00 -10.32 8.66
C GLN A 27 0.87 -9.68 7.28
N ARG A 28 1.76 -10.06 6.35
CA ARG A 28 1.74 -9.62 4.95
C ARG A 28 1.39 -10.80 4.04
N ILE A 29 0.10 -10.94 3.71
CA ILE A 29 -0.38 -11.84 2.65
C ILE A 29 -0.33 -11.09 1.30
N GLY A 30 -0.73 -9.83 1.29
CA GLY A 30 -0.56 -8.90 0.17
C GLY A 30 0.57 -7.90 0.39
N PRO A 31 0.79 -6.97 -0.56
CA PRO A 31 1.67 -5.83 -0.40
C PRO A 31 1.23 -4.91 0.76
N ASP A 32 2.18 -4.14 1.29
CA ASP A 32 1.87 -3.09 2.28
C ASP A 32 1.04 -1.96 1.63
N LEU A 33 0.12 -1.38 2.41
CA LEU A 33 -0.82 -0.36 1.98
C LEU A 33 -0.44 1.05 2.44
N ALA A 34 0.51 1.21 3.36
CA ALA A 34 0.83 2.50 3.98
C ALA A 34 1.12 3.65 2.98
N ASP A 35 1.65 3.33 1.79
CA ASP A 35 1.93 4.31 0.72
C ASP A 35 1.32 3.90 -0.64
N VAL A 36 0.21 3.15 -0.62
CA VAL A 36 -0.39 2.64 -1.87
C VAL A 36 -0.93 3.77 -2.76
N GLY A 37 -1.40 4.87 -2.19
CA GLY A 37 -1.92 6.01 -2.94
C GLY A 37 -0.86 6.75 -3.76
N SER A 38 0.40 6.68 -3.34
CA SER A 38 1.54 7.22 -4.11
C SER A 38 1.95 6.26 -5.24
N ARG A 39 1.85 4.95 -4.98
CA ARG A 39 2.34 3.89 -5.86
C ARG A 39 1.35 3.48 -6.95
N LEU A 40 0.06 3.47 -6.62
CA LEU A 40 -1.07 3.09 -7.47
C LEU A 40 -2.13 4.18 -7.39
N ALA A 41 -1.86 5.31 -8.06
CA ALA A 41 -2.75 6.47 -8.03
C ALA A 41 -3.99 6.34 -8.94
N ASP A 42 -4.04 5.32 -9.79
CA ASP A 42 -5.18 5.09 -10.69
C ASP A 42 -6.38 4.50 -9.92
N ARG A 43 -7.43 5.32 -9.79
CA ARG A 43 -8.70 4.95 -9.17
C ARG A 43 -9.34 3.73 -9.83
N ASN A 44 -9.29 3.65 -11.16
CA ASN A 44 -9.94 2.57 -11.90
C ASN A 44 -9.23 1.23 -11.64
N TRP A 45 -7.91 1.26 -11.46
CA TRP A 45 -7.15 0.07 -11.07
C TRP A 45 -7.66 -0.51 -9.74
N HIS A 46 -7.87 0.33 -8.72
CA HIS A 46 -8.37 -0.11 -7.42
C HIS A 46 -9.76 -0.71 -7.50
N LEU A 47 -10.67 -0.07 -8.26
CA LEU A 47 -12.03 -0.59 -8.45
C LEU A 47 -12.04 -1.95 -9.14
N LEU A 48 -11.27 -2.11 -10.22
CA LEU A 48 -11.13 -3.39 -10.90
C LEU A 48 -10.51 -4.46 -9.98
N HIS A 49 -9.50 -4.08 -9.20
CA HIS A 49 -8.85 -4.96 -8.25
C HIS A 49 -9.80 -5.40 -7.13
N LEU A 50 -10.63 -4.51 -6.59
CA LEU A 50 -11.63 -4.84 -5.57
C LEU A 50 -12.75 -5.72 -6.13
N TYR A 51 -13.25 -5.40 -7.33
CA TYR A 51 -14.31 -6.19 -7.97
C TYR A 51 -13.84 -7.60 -8.25
N HIS A 52 -12.71 -7.76 -8.93
CA HIS A 52 -12.11 -9.05 -9.18
C HIS A 52 -10.58 -8.92 -9.35
N PRO A 53 -9.77 -9.25 -8.33
CA PRO A 53 -8.33 -8.98 -8.31
C PRO A 53 -7.54 -9.56 -9.49
N ARG A 54 -8.02 -10.68 -10.03
CA ARG A 54 -7.36 -11.41 -11.14
C ARG A 54 -7.55 -10.73 -12.50
N THR A 55 -8.38 -9.70 -12.58
CA THR A 55 -8.53 -8.86 -13.80
C THR A 55 -7.29 -8.02 -14.06
N VAL A 56 -6.65 -7.52 -12.99
CA VAL A 56 -5.47 -6.65 -13.07
C VAL A 56 -4.20 -7.35 -12.62
N VAL A 57 -4.30 -8.34 -11.72
CA VAL A 57 -3.18 -9.13 -11.23
C VAL A 57 -3.57 -10.60 -11.30
N GLU A 58 -3.25 -11.26 -12.41
CA GLU A 58 -3.66 -12.64 -12.73
C GLU A 58 -3.40 -13.65 -11.58
N LYS A 59 -2.26 -13.53 -10.91
CA LYS A 59 -1.84 -14.42 -9.80
C LYS A 59 -2.23 -13.89 -8.41
N SER A 60 -3.21 -12.99 -8.34
CA SER A 60 -3.64 -12.42 -7.06
C SER A 60 -4.35 -13.47 -6.20
N ILE A 61 -3.90 -13.57 -4.94
CA ILE A 61 -4.53 -14.38 -3.90
C ILE A 61 -5.58 -13.60 -3.10
N MET A 62 -5.74 -12.29 -3.38
CA MET A 62 -6.76 -11.47 -2.74
C MET A 62 -8.16 -12.02 -3.08
N PRO A 63 -9.07 -12.11 -2.10
CA PRO A 63 -10.48 -12.40 -2.37
C PRO A 63 -11.13 -11.29 -3.20
N ALA A 64 -12.14 -11.64 -4.00
CA ALA A 64 -12.97 -10.65 -4.67
C ALA A 64 -13.97 -10.04 -3.66
N TYR A 65 -14.27 -8.74 -3.82
CA TYR A 65 -15.23 -8.00 -2.99
C TYR A 65 -16.45 -7.53 -3.82
N PRO A 66 -17.18 -8.44 -4.49
CA PRO A 66 -18.26 -8.06 -5.41
C PRO A 66 -19.44 -7.38 -4.71
N TYR A 67 -19.59 -7.55 -3.39
CA TYR A 67 -20.64 -6.92 -2.60
C TYR A 67 -20.51 -5.39 -2.49
N LEU A 68 -19.35 -4.83 -2.85
CA LEU A 68 -19.13 -3.39 -2.97
C LEU A 68 -19.63 -2.83 -4.32
N PHE A 69 -20.25 -3.67 -5.16
CA PHE A 69 -20.67 -3.28 -6.50
C PHE A 69 -22.10 -3.73 -6.76
N GLU A 70 -22.82 -2.93 -7.54
CA GLU A 70 -24.17 -3.22 -7.99
C GLU A 70 -24.18 -3.50 -9.49
N THR A 71 -24.84 -4.58 -9.87
CA THR A 71 -25.07 -4.91 -11.28
C THR A 71 -26.48 -4.46 -11.66
N ARG A 72 -26.59 -3.58 -12.64
CA ARG A 72 -27.87 -3.01 -13.09
C ARG A 72 -27.95 -2.92 -14.61
N SER A 73 -29.16 -2.83 -15.15
CA SER A 73 -29.36 -2.65 -16.58
C SER A 73 -28.90 -1.26 -17.01
N ILE A 74 -28.24 -1.17 -18.15
CA ILE A 74 -27.90 0.10 -18.79
C ILE A 74 -29.21 0.82 -19.15
N GLY A 75 -29.34 2.07 -18.71
CA GLY A 75 -30.48 2.93 -19.07
C GLY A 75 -30.28 3.52 -20.46
N ASP A 76 -30.52 4.83 -20.60
CA ASP A 76 -30.30 5.54 -21.88
C ASP A 76 -28.82 5.61 -22.29
N SER A 77 -27.91 5.61 -21.31
CA SER A 77 -26.46 5.60 -21.52
C SER A 77 -25.74 4.91 -20.34
N PRO A 78 -24.53 4.37 -20.57
CA PRO A 78 -23.71 3.81 -19.48
C PRO A 78 -23.38 4.86 -18.43
N SER A 79 -23.32 4.43 -17.17
CA SER A 79 -22.92 5.28 -16.06
C SER A 79 -21.46 5.71 -16.22
N PRO A 80 -21.12 6.96 -15.87
CA PRO A 80 -19.73 7.42 -15.89
C PRO A 80 -18.84 6.64 -14.91
N ASP A 81 -19.42 6.06 -13.86
CA ASP A 81 -18.73 5.28 -12.84
C ASP A 81 -18.72 3.77 -13.12
N ALA A 82 -19.28 3.34 -14.26
CA ALA A 82 -19.31 1.92 -14.61
C ALA A 82 -17.90 1.36 -14.82
N LEU A 83 -17.65 0.16 -14.28
CA LEU A 83 -16.35 -0.49 -14.44
C LEU A 83 -16.15 -0.97 -15.88
N ALA A 84 -14.98 -0.67 -16.43
CA ALA A 84 -14.56 -1.13 -17.76
C ALA A 84 -14.06 -2.59 -17.72
N LEU A 85 -14.97 -3.52 -17.48
CA LEU A 85 -14.69 -4.96 -17.43
C LEU A 85 -14.56 -5.55 -18.85
N LYS A 86 -13.66 -6.53 -19.01
CA LYS A 86 -13.39 -7.19 -20.30
C LYS A 86 -13.33 -8.71 -20.14
N GLY A 87 -13.67 -9.43 -21.21
CA GLY A 87 -13.54 -10.88 -21.29
C GLY A 87 -14.51 -11.60 -20.35
N GLU A 88 -14.00 -12.61 -19.65
CA GLU A 88 -14.78 -13.48 -18.74
C GLU A 88 -15.43 -12.73 -17.57
N PHE A 89 -14.90 -11.56 -17.21
CA PHE A 89 -15.38 -10.76 -16.09
C PHE A 89 -16.38 -9.68 -16.51
N ALA A 90 -16.72 -9.61 -17.80
CA ALA A 90 -17.72 -8.67 -18.27
C ALA A 90 -19.12 -9.10 -17.80
N PRO A 91 -19.99 -8.14 -17.43
CA PRO A 91 -21.39 -8.44 -17.13
C PRO A 91 -22.13 -8.91 -18.40
N GLU A 92 -23.33 -9.46 -18.20
CA GLU A 92 -24.22 -9.84 -19.30
C GLU A 92 -24.51 -8.65 -20.24
N GLU A 93 -24.82 -8.94 -21.51
CA GLU A 93 -25.12 -7.90 -22.49
C GLU A 93 -26.27 -7.00 -22.01
N GLY A 94 -26.03 -5.68 -21.99
CA GLY A 94 -27.00 -4.70 -21.50
C GLY A 94 -26.96 -4.43 -20.00
N MET A 95 -26.05 -5.08 -19.25
CA MET A 95 -25.82 -4.81 -17.83
C MET A 95 -24.52 -4.05 -17.61
N GLU A 96 -24.48 -3.23 -16.57
CA GLU A 96 -23.30 -2.52 -16.09
C GLU A 96 -23.03 -2.80 -14.62
N VAL A 97 -21.76 -2.75 -14.23
CA VAL A 97 -21.31 -2.90 -12.84
C VAL A 97 -20.87 -1.52 -12.34
N VAL A 98 -21.54 -1.03 -11.31
CA VAL A 98 -21.32 0.30 -10.75
C VAL A 98 -20.87 0.18 -9.30
N PRO A 99 -19.84 0.93 -8.86
CA PRO A 99 -19.37 0.90 -7.48
C PRO A 99 -20.38 1.55 -6.54
N THR A 100 -20.59 0.96 -5.37
CA THR A 100 -21.40 1.58 -4.32
C THR A 100 -20.68 2.78 -3.69
N PRO A 101 -21.37 3.64 -2.93
CA PRO A 101 -20.71 4.71 -2.18
C PRO A 101 -19.61 4.20 -1.25
N GLU A 102 -19.76 3.02 -0.66
CA GLU A 102 -18.77 2.37 0.21
C GLU A 102 -17.52 1.95 -0.59
N ALA A 103 -17.69 1.43 -1.80
CA ALA A 103 -16.58 1.10 -2.69
C ALA A 103 -15.77 2.34 -3.05
N ASN A 104 -16.48 3.43 -3.39
CA ASN A 104 -15.87 4.70 -3.71
C ASN A 104 -15.10 5.25 -2.49
N ALA A 105 -15.72 5.25 -1.31
CA ALA A 105 -15.08 5.70 -0.07
C ALA A 105 -13.83 4.87 0.28
N LEU A 106 -13.88 3.55 0.08
CA LEU A 106 -12.73 2.67 0.29
C LEU A 106 -11.59 3.01 -0.67
N VAL A 107 -11.88 3.23 -1.96
CA VAL A 107 -10.85 3.60 -2.93
C VAL A 107 -10.26 4.98 -2.63
N GLU A 108 -11.08 5.95 -2.25
CA GLU A 108 -10.58 7.27 -1.83
C GLU A 108 -9.70 7.17 -0.59
N TYR A 109 -10.04 6.30 0.37
CA TYR A 109 -9.19 5.99 1.51
C TYR A 109 -7.85 5.39 1.05
N LEU A 110 -7.84 4.37 0.18
CA LEU A 110 -6.60 3.79 -0.34
C LEU A 110 -5.75 4.83 -1.09
N LEU A 111 -6.37 5.72 -1.85
CA LEU A 111 -5.69 6.79 -2.56
C LEU A 111 -5.13 7.87 -1.63
N SER A 112 -5.70 8.03 -0.43
CA SER A 112 -5.22 8.98 0.58
C SER A 112 -4.03 8.46 1.38
N LEU A 113 -3.81 7.14 1.43
CA LEU A 113 -2.65 6.51 2.07
C LEU A 113 -1.35 6.85 1.32
N ARG A 114 -0.69 7.93 1.77
CA ARG A 114 0.53 8.47 1.16
C ARG A 114 1.52 8.93 2.22
N ILE A 115 2.77 8.49 2.07
CA ILE A 115 3.90 8.92 2.90
C ILE A 115 4.69 9.98 2.12
N PHE A 116 4.26 11.24 2.20
CA PHE A 116 4.90 12.34 1.46
C PHE A 116 5.72 13.30 2.35
N HIS A 117 5.57 13.23 3.67
CA HIS A 117 6.24 14.17 4.56
C HIS A 117 7.68 13.72 4.89
N PRO A 118 8.64 14.66 4.90
CA PRO A 118 9.99 14.37 5.35
C PRO A 118 9.98 14.08 6.86
N VAL A 119 10.88 13.21 7.30
CA VAL A 119 11.14 12.97 8.72
C VAL A 119 12.50 13.57 9.02
N PHE A 120 12.55 14.43 10.02
CA PHE A 120 13.78 15.01 10.52
C PHE A 120 14.30 14.12 11.65
N GLU A 121 15.37 13.38 11.41
CA GLU A 121 16.07 12.64 12.45
C GLU A 121 16.96 13.60 13.24
N ALA A 122 16.94 13.49 14.57
CA ALA A 122 17.88 14.22 15.40
C ALA A 122 19.31 13.75 15.06
N PRO A 123 20.30 14.67 14.99
CA PRO A 123 21.68 14.26 14.78
C PRO A 123 22.11 13.29 15.88
N TYR A 124 22.61 12.12 15.49
CA TYR A 124 23.25 11.19 16.42
C TYR A 124 24.49 11.88 17.02
N LEU A 125 24.38 12.33 18.26
CA LEU A 125 25.53 12.77 19.04
C LEU A 125 26.28 11.51 19.49
N PHE A 126 27.23 11.04 18.68
CA PHE A 126 28.26 10.16 19.21
C PHE A 126 29.04 10.96 20.26
N THR A 127 28.84 10.68 21.55
CA THR A 127 29.94 10.84 22.50
C THR A 127 30.98 9.83 22.05
N GLN A 128 31.96 10.30 21.27
CA GLN A 128 33.19 9.57 21.04
C GLN A 128 33.89 9.48 22.40
N SER A 129 33.65 8.41 23.16
CA SER A 129 34.71 7.93 24.04
C SER A 129 35.70 7.25 23.11
N GLU A 130 36.70 8.01 22.64
CA GLU A 130 37.88 7.47 21.97
C GLU A 130 38.35 6.23 22.74
N PRO A 131 38.53 5.06 22.11
CA PRO A 131 39.22 3.97 22.77
C PRO A 131 40.66 4.43 22.97
N SER A 132 41.05 4.65 24.23
CA SER A 132 42.44 4.94 24.56
C SER A 132 43.33 3.83 23.98
N GLU A 133 44.15 4.17 22.99
CA GLU A 133 45.28 3.38 22.54
C GLU A 133 46.10 2.95 23.76
N ASN A 134 46.11 1.65 24.05
CA ASN A 134 47.15 0.98 24.82
C ASN A 134 47.02 -0.53 24.55
N ILE A 135 47.36 -0.93 23.33
CA ILE A 135 47.76 -2.30 23.04
C ILE A 135 49.08 -2.17 22.27
N ASP A 136 50.18 -2.07 23.03
CA ASP A 136 51.50 -2.57 22.65
C ASP A 136 52.50 -2.29 23.77
N SER A 137 52.61 -3.21 24.73
CA SER A 137 53.84 -3.37 25.51
C SER A 137 54.07 -4.85 25.83
N GLU A 138 55.03 -5.42 25.11
CA GLU A 138 55.94 -6.49 25.54
C GLU A 138 55.35 -7.85 25.94
N MET A 139 55.44 -8.81 25.02
CA MET A 139 55.55 -10.22 25.37
C MET A 139 56.69 -10.83 24.56
N GLU A 140 57.92 -10.76 25.08
CA GLU A 140 59.05 -11.56 24.57
C GLU A 140 58.82 -13.05 24.85
N PRO A 141 59.24 -13.96 23.96
CA PRO A 141 59.21 -15.38 24.23
C PRO A 141 60.46 -15.78 25.04
N ALA A 142 60.26 -16.39 26.20
CA ALA A 142 61.34 -17.05 26.93
C ALA A 142 61.73 -18.36 26.23
N GLU A 143 63.03 -18.53 25.99
CA GLU A 143 63.70 -19.78 25.59
C GLU A 143 63.60 -20.88 26.66
#